data_AF-A0A1F6VFL0-F1
#
_entry.id   AF-A0A1F6VFL0-F1
#
_cell.length_a   1.000
_cell.length_b   1.000
_cell.length_c   1.000
_cell.angle_alpha   90.00
_cell.angle_beta   90.00
_cell.angle_gamma   90.00
#
_symmetry.space_group_name_H-M   'P 1'
#
loop_
_entity.id
_entity.type
_entity.pdbx_description
1 polymer ?
#
loop_
_entity_poly.entity_id
_entity_poly.type
_entity_poly.pdbx_seq_one_letter_code
_entity_poly.pdbx_strand_id
1 'polypeptide(L)'
;MIFKQALNRRKFVRNFGILSTTLLAHKGVASITNLVSSRLKYEKVVVNGTEIFRVVATPSPTNSVWELQQSLDAGTSWTTITNATSIGGGKIQWDASSIKKAEFFRAKIVTATITVPNNTPYDIPLIEGQKLFDAMESLKLVIPSFTFTSQFHTGLGQFVTSINGTSQGGGLKWILFVNGVSSTKGSSQLALNAGNHMEWRLI
;
A
#
# COMPACT_ATOMS: atom_id res chain seq x y z
N MET A 1 -2.54 -21.85 -35.85
CA MET A 1 -3.31 -22.25 -34.65
C MET A 1 -2.81 -21.41 -33.48
N ILE A 2 -3.47 -20.29 -33.18
CA ILE A 2 -3.02 -19.35 -32.13
C ILE A 2 -3.86 -19.63 -30.88
N PHE A 3 -3.25 -20.21 -29.85
CA PHE A 3 -3.88 -20.40 -28.56
C PHE A 3 -4.18 -19.03 -27.93
N LYS A 4 -5.46 -18.62 -27.94
CA LYS A 4 -5.97 -17.61 -27.02
C LYS A 4 -5.84 -18.19 -25.61
N GLN A 5 -4.80 -17.81 -24.88
CA GLN A 5 -4.78 -18.01 -23.43
C GLN A 5 -5.91 -17.16 -22.84
N ALA A 6 -7.07 -17.78 -22.64
CA ALA A 6 -8.13 -17.24 -21.80
C ALA A 6 -7.59 -17.20 -20.37
N LEU A 7 -7.03 -16.07 -19.97
CA LEU A 7 -6.70 -15.79 -18.58
C LEU A 7 -7.95 -16.04 -17.74
N ASN A 8 -7.88 -17.08 -16.94
CA ASN A 8 -8.98 -17.62 -16.17
C ASN A 8 -9.30 -16.61 -15.06
N ARG A 9 -10.23 -15.68 -15.33
CA ARG A 9 -10.63 -14.55 -14.47
C ARG A 9 -10.91 -14.98 -13.02
N ARG A 10 -11.34 -16.22 -12.80
CA ARG A 10 -11.64 -16.79 -11.47
C ARG A 10 -10.39 -17.16 -10.64
N LYS A 11 -9.25 -17.48 -11.27
CA LYS A 11 -7.99 -17.76 -10.54
C LYS A 11 -7.29 -16.46 -10.11
N PHE A 12 -7.40 -15.40 -10.91
CA PHE A 12 -6.74 -14.12 -10.63
C PHE A 12 -7.33 -13.36 -9.43
N VAL A 13 -8.64 -13.47 -9.21
CA VAL A 13 -9.35 -12.76 -8.12
C VAL A 13 -9.16 -13.45 -6.76
N ARG A 14 -8.81 -14.75 -6.72
CA ARG A 14 -8.86 -15.56 -5.50
C ARG A 14 -7.63 -15.44 -4.58
N ASN A 15 -6.52 -14.88 -5.03
CA ASN A 15 -5.27 -14.79 -4.24
C ASN A 15 -5.13 -13.52 -3.38
N PHE A 16 -6.17 -12.71 -3.25
CA PHE A 16 -6.07 -11.34 -2.75
C PHE A 16 -6.94 -11.09 -1.51
N GLY A 17 -6.83 -11.98 -0.52
CA GLY A 17 -7.58 -11.92 0.73
C GLY A 17 -7.12 -10.82 1.69
N ILE A 18 -8.12 -10.07 2.18
CA ILE A 18 -8.18 -9.26 3.42
C ILE A 18 -7.67 -7.80 3.37
N LEU A 19 -6.79 -7.40 2.44
CA LEU A 19 -6.46 -5.96 2.26
C LEU A 19 -6.28 -5.53 0.79
N SER A 20 -6.68 -6.34 -0.19
CA SER A 20 -6.35 -6.06 -1.60
C SER A 20 -7.18 -4.91 -2.19
N THR A 21 -6.69 -3.71 -1.97
CA THR A 21 -7.12 -2.45 -2.59
C THR A 21 -6.42 -2.27 -3.95
N THR A 22 -6.55 -3.28 -4.82
CA THR A 22 -5.96 -3.25 -6.16
C THR A 22 -7.04 -2.97 -7.21
N LEU A 23 -6.86 -1.89 -7.96
CA LEU A 23 -7.66 -1.56 -9.13
C LEU A 23 -6.89 -2.05 -10.35
N LEU A 24 -7.49 -2.88 -11.19
CA LEU A 24 -6.84 -3.37 -12.41
C LEU A 24 -7.39 -2.59 -13.62
N ALA A 25 -6.71 -2.56 -14.75
CA ALA A 25 -7.28 -2.21 -16.04
C ALA A 25 -6.49 -2.95 -17.11
N HIS A 26 -7.16 -3.35 -18.20
CA HIS A 26 -6.49 -3.94 -19.35
C HIS A 26 -6.78 -3.10 -20.58
N LYS A 27 -5.83 -3.03 -21.52
CA LYS A 27 -6.05 -2.39 -22.82
C LYS A 27 -7.28 -3.00 -23.52
N GLY A 28 -8.27 -2.17 -23.87
CA GLY A 28 -9.59 -2.55 -24.39
C GLY A 28 -10.77 -2.47 -23.41
N VAL A 29 -10.57 -2.39 -22.08
CA VAL A 29 -11.66 -2.17 -21.09
C VAL A 29 -11.38 -0.92 -20.27
N ALA A 30 -12.26 0.08 -20.41
CA ALA A 30 -12.05 1.44 -19.91
C ALA A 30 -12.26 1.63 -18.39
N SER A 31 -12.67 0.59 -17.66
CA SER A 31 -12.94 0.72 -16.23
C SER A 31 -12.99 -0.64 -15.53
N ILE A 32 -12.27 -0.78 -14.42
CA ILE A 32 -12.50 -1.86 -13.45
C ILE A 32 -12.82 -1.21 -12.11
N THR A 33 -13.94 -1.61 -11.54
CA THR A 33 -14.44 -1.17 -10.23
C THR A 33 -14.16 -2.27 -9.22
N ASN A 34 -13.14 -2.10 -8.38
CA ASN A 34 -12.97 -2.92 -7.17
C ASN A 34 -12.97 -1.94 -5.99
N LEU A 35 -13.94 -2.10 -5.08
CA LEU A 35 -14.45 -1.12 -4.11
C LEU A 35 -15.46 -0.15 -4.76
N VAL A 36 -16.64 -0.01 -4.14
CA VAL A 36 -17.88 0.58 -4.71
C VAL A 36 -17.70 2.02 -5.25
N SER A 37 -16.64 2.74 -4.86
CA SER A 37 -16.29 4.10 -5.29
C SER A 37 -15.03 4.19 -6.16
N SER A 38 -14.17 3.18 -6.19
CA SER A 38 -12.86 3.27 -6.85
C SER A 38 -12.94 3.00 -8.35
N ARG A 39 -12.20 3.78 -9.15
CA ARG A 39 -12.18 3.65 -10.61
C ARG A 39 -10.79 3.83 -11.17
N LEU A 40 -10.43 3.03 -12.17
CA LEU A 40 -9.21 3.21 -12.96
C LEU A 40 -9.58 3.35 -14.43
N LYS A 41 -9.16 4.45 -15.06
CA LYS A 41 -9.35 4.72 -16.49
C LYS A 41 -8.00 4.89 -17.14
N TYR A 42 -7.91 4.56 -18.42
CA TYR A 42 -6.76 4.96 -19.24
C TYR A 42 -7.23 5.37 -20.62
N GLU A 43 -6.45 6.24 -21.24
CA GLU A 43 -6.71 6.78 -22.57
C GLU A 43 -5.39 7.10 -23.27
N LYS A 44 -5.43 7.11 -24.60
CA LYS A 44 -4.31 7.58 -25.41
C LYS A 44 -4.46 9.09 -25.59
N VAL A 45 -3.42 9.86 -25.27
CA VAL A 45 -3.44 11.33 -25.33
C VAL A 45 -2.17 11.81 -26.02
N VAL A 46 -2.26 12.95 -26.71
CA VAL A 46 -1.08 13.64 -27.25
C VAL A 46 -0.70 14.76 -26.29
N VAL A 47 0.51 14.71 -25.74
CA VAL A 47 1.08 15.76 -24.88
C VAL A 47 2.34 16.27 -25.54
N ASN A 48 2.39 17.59 -25.83
CA ASN A 48 3.52 18.24 -26.50
C ASN A 48 3.96 17.52 -27.79
N GLY A 49 3.00 17.09 -28.62
CA GLY A 49 3.27 16.38 -29.89
C GLY A 49 3.69 14.91 -29.73
N THR A 50 3.80 14.40 -28.51
CA THR A 50 4.14 13.00 -28.22
C THR A 50 2.89 12.22 -27.81
N GLU A 51 2.64 11.08 -28.47
CA GLU A 51 1.58 10.17 -28.05
C GLU A 51 2.00 9.43 -26.77
N ILE A 52 1.19 9.56 -25.73
CA ILE A 52 1.37 8.89 -24.45
C ILE A 52 0.09 8.16 -24.05
N PHE A 53 0.21 7.30 -23.04
CA PHE A 53 -0.93 6.74 -22.35
C PHE A 53 -1.10 7.42 -21.00
N ARG A 54 -2.28 7.99 -20.80
CA ARG A 54 -2.68 8.62 -19.56
C ARG A 54 -3.54 7.65 -18.79
N VAL A 55 -3.17 7.40 -17.53
CA VAL A 55 -3.94 6.59 -16.60
C VAL A 55 -4.44 7.49 -15.48
N VAL A 56 -5.74 7.44 -15.20
CA VAL A 56 -6.38 8.23 -14.14
C VAL A 56 -7.07 7.29 -13.17
N ALA A 57 -6.63 7.31 -11.92
CA ALA A 57 -7.31 6.65 -10.81
C ALA A 57 -8.21 7.63 -10.06
N THR A 58 -9.38 7.15 -9.65
CA THR A 58 -10.18 7.71 -8.57
C THR A 58 -10.05 6.74 -7.39
N PRO A 59 -8.99 6.86 -6.57
CA PRO A 59 -8.76 5.98 -5.44
C PRO A 59 -9.80 6.13 -4.33
N SER A 60 -10.03 5.03 -3.61
CA SER A 60 -10.71 5.02 -2.31
C SER A 60 -9.98 4.01 -1.42
N PRO A 61 -9.35 4.45 -0.30
CA PRO A 61 -9.41 5.79 0.28
C PRO A 61 -8.60 6.83 -0.50
N THR A 62 -9.04 8.10 -0.46
CA THR A 62 -8.38 9.23 -1.16
C THR A 62 -7.17 9.79 -0.43
N ASN A 63 -7.04 9.54 0.88
CA ASN A 63 -5.90 9.96 1.70
C ASN A 63 -4.77 8.92 1.73
N SER A 64 -4.95 7.77 1.08
CA SER A 64 -3.91 6.75 0.96
C SER A 64 -2.93 7.08 -0.16
N VAL A 65 -1.71 6.56 -0.05
CA VAL A 65 -0.71 6.61 -1.10
C VAL A 65 -0.96 5.49 -2.10
N TRP A 66 -1.10 5.82 -3.38
CA TRP A 66 -1.32 4.87 -4.46
C TRP A 66 -0.17 4.92 -5.47
N GLU A 67 0.23 3.75 -5.95
CA GLU A 67 1.16 3.61 -7.06
C GLU A 67 0.47 2.98 -8.26
N LEU A 68 0.92 3.34 -9.46
CA LEU A 68 0.55 2.67 -10.68
C LEU A 68 1.63 1.64 -11.02
N GLN A 69 1.22 0.43 -11.34
CA GLN A 69 2.10 -0.62 -11.84
C GLN A 69 1.62 -1.07 -13.22
N GLN A 70 2.58 -1.40 -14.08
CA GLN A 70 2.34 -1.98 -15.39
C GLN A 70 2.88 -3.41 -15.46
N SER A 71 2.27 -4.22 -16.30
CA SER A 71 2.74 -5.57 -16.61
C SER A 71 2.73 -5.80 -18.11
N LEU A 72 3.85 -6.31 -18.63
CA LEU A 72 4.05 -6.61 -20.05
C LEU A 72 3.74 -8.08 -20.39
N ASP A 73 3.62 -8.92 -19.38
CA ASP A 73 3.56 -10.39 -19.45
C ASP A 73 2.26 -10.94 -18.86
N ALA A 74 1.18 -10.18 -19.10
CA ALA A 74 -0.18 -10.50 -18.71
C ALA A 74 -0.41 -10.70 -17.20
N GLY A 75 0.31 -9.92 -16.39
CA GLY A 75 0.17 -9.86 -14.93
C GLY A 75 1.14 -10.75 -14.17
N THR A 76 2.14 -11.34 -14.84
CA THR A 76 3.13 -12.23 -14.21
C THR A 76 4.19 -11.42 -13.46
N SER A 77 4.68 -10.34 -14.05
CA SER A 77 5.59 -9.37 -13.44
C SER A 77 5.02 -7.96 -13.53
N TRP A 78 5.35 -7.14 -12.53
CA TRP A 78 4.82 -5.79 -12.39
C TRP A 78 5.95 -4.80 -12.15
N THR A 79 5.96 -3.70 -12.87
CA THR A 79 6.90 -2.59 -12.67
C THR A 79 6.15 -1.32 -12.31
N THR A 80 6.65 -0.56 -11.32
CA THR A 80 6.04 0.70 -10.89
C THR A 80 6.31 1.81 -11.92
N ILE A 81 5.25 2.54 -12.27
CA ILE A 81 5.32 3.77 -13.06
C ILE A 81 5.44 4.95 -12.09
N THR A 82 6.48 5.76 -12.27
CA THR A 82 6.75 6.96 -11.48
C THR A 82 5.99 8.18 -12.03
N ASN A 83 6.10 9.34 -11.37
CA ASN A 83 5.49 10.61 -11.78
C ASN A 83 3.96 10.69 -11.64
N ALA A 84 3.44 10.25 -10.49
CA ALA A 84 2.06 10.51 -10.11
C ALA A 84 1.81 12.02 -9.97
N THR A 85 0.71 12.52 -10.51
CA THR A 85 0.27 13.91 -10.34
C THR A 85 -1.16 13.94 -9.81
N SER A 86 -1.40 14.71 -8.74
CA SER A 86 -2.77 14.98 -8.26
C SER A 86 -3.45 15.98 -9.20
N ILE A 87 -4.62 15.63 -9.72
CA ILE A 87 -5.38 16.48 -10.66
C ILE A 87 -6.68 17.05 -10.04
N GLY A 88 -6.76 17.04 -8.71
CA GLY A 88 -7.93 17.49 -7.96
C GLY A 88 -9.09 16.47 -7.96
N GLY A 89 -10.12 16.75 -7.15
CA GLY A 89 -11.30 15.88 -7.02
C GLY A 89 -10.99 14.46 -6.53
N GLY A 90 -9.91 14.28 -5.78
CA GLY A 90 -9.45 12.98 -5.28
C GLY A 90 -8.92 12.04 -6.37
N LYS A 91 -8.48 12.57 -7.53
CA LYS A 91 -7.96 11.78 -8.64
C LYS A 91 -6.45 11.92 -8.77
N ILE A 92 -5.82 10.83 -9.20
CA ILE A 92 -4.39 10.73 -9.46
C ILE A 92 -4.19 10.35 -10.92
N GLN A 93 -3.27 11.05 -11.60
CA GLN A 93 -2.90 10.83 -12.98
C GLN A 93 -1.46 10.32 -13.07
N TRP A 94 -1.23 9.39 -13.99
CA TRP A 94 0.09 8.98 -14.45
C TRP A 94 0.15 9.09 -15.97
N ASP A 95 1.21 9.72 -16.46
CA ASP A 95 1.49 9.85 -17.88
C ASP A 95 2.67 8.94 -18.21
N ALA A 96 2.43 7.88 -18.98
CA ALA A 96 3.44 6.89 -19.32
C ALA A 96 3.65 6.82 -20.84
N SER A 97 4.87 7.16 -21.25
CA SER A 97 5.31 7.25 -22.64
C SER A 97 5.67 5.88 -23.25
N SER A 98 5.89 4.85 -22.42
CA SER A 98 6.44 3.55 -22.85
C SER A 98 5.40 2.42 -22.96
N ILE A 99 4.11 2.72 -22.91
CA ILE A 99 3.05 1.70 -22.84
C ILE A 99 2.83 0.98 -24.19
N LYS A 100 3.26 -0.28 -24.30
CA LYS A 100 3.06 -1.22 -25.41
C LYS A 100 1.65 -1.82 -25.45
N LYS A 101 1.34 -2.57 -26.51
CA LYS A 101 -0.02 -3.00 -26.91
C LYS A 101 -0.64 -4.15 -26.10
N ALA A 102 0.09 -4.78 -25.17
CA ALA A 102 -0.37 -5.95 -24.41
C ALA A 102 -0.42 -5.74 -22.89
N GLU A 103 -0.48 -4.49 -22.45
CA GLU A 103 -0.19 -4.14 -21.07
C GLU A 103 -1.40 -4.14 -20.15
N PHE A 104 -1.16 -4.62 -18.93
CA PHE A 104 -2.08 -4.53 -17.82
C PHE A 104 -1.60 -3.43 -16.89
N PHE A 105 -2.53 -2.62 -16.42
CA PHE A 105 -2.27 -1.60 -15.41
C PHE A 105 -2.95 -2.00 -14.12
N ARG A 106 -2.32 -1.69 -13.01
CA ARG A 106 -3.02 -1.68 -11.74
C ARG A 106 -2.62 -0.49 -10.90
N ALA A 107 -3.60 0.16 -10.29
CA ALA A 107 -3.32 1.03 -9.16
C ALA A 107 -3.38 0.18 -7.89
N LYS A 108 -2.35 0.28 -7.06
CA LYS A 108 -2.23 -0.46 -5.80
C LYS A 108 -1.97 0.54 -4.69
N ILE A 109 -2.59 0.33 -3.53
CA ILE A 109 -2.20 1.07 -2.32
C ILE A 109 -0.78 0.65 -1.94
N VAL A 110 0.06 1.65 -1.66
CA VAL A 110 1.39 1.43 -1.10
C VAL A 110 1.23 1.10 0.37
N THR A 111 1.86 0.03 0.82
CA THR A 111 1.80 -0.41 2.22
C THR A 111 3.17 -0.29 2.89
N ALA A 112 3.15 -0.05 4.19
CA ALA A 112 4.25 -0.38 5.09
C ALA A 112 3.95 -1.72 5.77
N THR A 113 4.98 -2.34 6.34
CA THR A 113 4.84 -3.63 7.02
C THR A 113 5.18 -3.48 8.49
N ILE A 114 4.36 -4.07 9.37
CA ILE A 114 4.68 -4.25 10.79
C ILE A 114 4.93 -5.74 11.07
N THR A 115 6.06 -6.05 11.66
CA THR A 115 6.40 -7.38 12.18
C THR A 115 6.43 -7.34 13.71
N VAL A 116 5.81 -8.35 14.31
CA VAL A 116 5.78 -8.63 15.74
C VAL A 116 6.25 -10.07 15.94
N PRO A 117 6.97 -10.41 17.03
CA PRO A 117 7.50 -11.76 17.23
C PRO A 117 6.38 -12.80 17.22
N ASN A 118 6.62 -13.93 16.56
CA ASN A 118 5.67 -15.04 16.42
C ASN A 118 4.37 -14.73 15.66
N ASN A 119 4.31 -13.61 14.93
CA ASN A 119 3.16 -13.23 14.11
C ASN A 119 3.55 -13.11 12.63
N THR A 120 2.58 -13.39 11.76
CA THR A 120 2.67 -13.00 10.36
C THR A 120 2.75 -11.47 10.24
N PRO A 121 3.56 -10.92 9.32
CA PRO A 121 3.61 -9.48 9.10
C PRO A 121 2.23 -8.89 8.79
N TYR A 122 1.98 -7.70 9.31
CA TYR A 122 0.78 -6.91 9.06
C TYR A 122 1.07 -5.86 7.99
N ASP A 123 0.31 -5.88 6.90
CA ASP A 123 0.34 -4.81 5.90
C ASP A 123 -0.53 -3.64 6.36
N ILE A 124 0.02 -2.42 6.28
CA ILE A 124 -0.69 -1.21 6.64
C ILE A 124 -0.73 -0.27 5.43
N PRO A 125 -1.93 0.15 4.98
CA PRO A 125 -2.08 1.22 4.00
C PRO A 125 -1.32 2.47 4.43
N LEU A 126 -0.45 3.00 3.57
CA LEU A 126 0.16 4.28 3.84
C LEU A 126 -0.84 5.39 3.62
N ILE A 127 -1.01 6.22 4.65
CA ILE A 127 -1.74 7.48 4.59
C ILE A 127 -0.70 8.61 4.67
N GLU A 128 -0.84 9.61 3.81
CA GLU A 128 0.12 10.71 3.75
C GLU A 128 0.23 11.43 5.11
N GLY A 129 1.47 11.57 5.60
CA GLY A 129 1.76 12.21 6.89
C GLY A 129 1.42 11.38 8.14
N GLN A 130 0.84 10.19 7.98
CA GLN A 130 0.43 9.33 9.09
C GLN A 130 1.63 8.88 9.94
N LYS A 131 1.46 8.90 11.26
CA LYS A 131 2.44 8.38 12.21
C LYS A 131 2.22 6.89 12.46
N LEU A 132 3.28 6.17 12.82
CA LEU A 132 3.20 4.74 13.12
C LEU A 132 2.16 4.44 14.22
N PHE A 133 2.06 5.31 15.24
CA PHE A 133 1.06 5.14 16.30
C PHE A 133 -0.38 5.14 15.77
N ASP A 134 -0.75 6.12 14.94
CA ASP A 134 -2.09 6.23 14.36
C ASP A 134 -2.41 5.06 13.43
N ALA A 135 -1.38 4.57 12.72
CA ALA A 135 -1.46 3.36 11.91
C ALA A 135 -1.71 2.11 12.76
N MET A 136 -1.03 1.97 13.89
CA MET A 136 -1.25 0.86 14.83
C MET A 136 -2.64 0.92 15.47
N GLU A 137 -3.13 2.10 15.85
CA GLU A 137 -4.52 2.28 16.32
C GLU A 137 -5.53 1.88 15.24
N SER A 138 -5.31 2.28 13.99
CA SER A 138 -6.16 1.87 12.86
C SER A 138 -6.10 0.36 12.64
N LEU A 139 -4.91 -0.24 12.74
CA LEU A 139 -4.70 -1.68 12.57
C LEU A 139 -5.46 -2.48 13.63
N LYS A 140 -5.46 -2.00 14.88
CA LYS A 140 -6.20 -2.59 16.01
C LYS A 140 -7.72 -2.61 15.79
N LEU A 141 -8.25 -1.63 15.06
CA LEU A 141 -9.68 -1.58 14.71
C LEU A 141 -10.05 -2.57 13.60
N VAL A 142 -9.14 -2.83 12.66
CA VAL A 142 -9.41 -3.64 11.46
C VAL A 142 -9.02 -5.11 11.64
N ILE A 143 -7.98 -5.38 12.42
CA ILE A 143 -7.42 -6.72 12.65
C ILE A 143 -7.58 -7.08 14.13
N PRO A 144 -8.59 -7.89 14.50
CA PRO A 144 -8.87 -8.23 15.90
C PRO A 144 -7.70 -8.91 16.64
N SER A 145 -6.80 -9.58 15.91
CA SER A 145 -5.63 -10.23 16.49
C SER A 145 -4.47 -9.28 16.77
N PHE A 146 -4.51 -8.05 16.26
CA PHE A 146 -3.51 -7.04 16.56
C PHE A 146 -3.99 -6.17 17.72
N THR A 147 -3.29 -6.27 18.85
CA THR A 147 -3.57 -5.43 20.04
C THR A 147 -2.29 -4.82 20.55
N PHE A 148 -2.37 -3.63 21.14
CA PHE A 148 -1.25 -3.03 21.82
C PHE A 148 -1.70 -2.03 22.90
N THR A 149 -0.81 -1.77 23.85
CA THR A 149 -0.92 -0.69 24.83
C THR A 149 0.33 0.18 24.77
N SER A 150 0.22 1.43 25.23
CA SER A 150 1.32 2.39 25.20
C SER A 150 1.31 3.31 26.41
N GLN A 151 2.43 3.99 26.61
CA GLN A 151 2.60 5.05 27.59
C GLN A 151 3.23 6.27 26.93
N PHE A 152 2.65 7.45 27.20
CA PHE A 152 3.17 8.71 26.69
C PHE A 152 4.31 9.22 27.56
N HIS A 153 5.39 9.65 26.93
CA HIS A 153 6.51 10.31 27.57
C HIS A 153 6.72 11.69 26.95
N THR A 154 6.71 12.72 27.79
CA THR A 154 6.95 14.12 27.37
C THR A 154 8.28 14.23 26.61
N GLY A 155 8.25 14.86 25.44
CA GLY A 155 9.41 15.03 24.55
C GLY A 155 9.74 13.84 23.66
N LEU A 156 9.43 12.60 24.07
CA LEU A 156 9.82 11.37 23.35
C LEU A 156 8.66 10.69 22.60
N GLY A 157 7.41 10.98 22.98
CA GLY A 157 6.20 10.45 22.34
C GLY A 157 5.64 9.19 22.99
N GLN A 158 4.79 8.47 22.26
CA GLN A 158 4.18 7.21 22.69
C GLN A 158 5.16 6.05 22.57
N PHE A 159 5.38 5.33 23.67
CA PHE A 159 6.15 4.08 23.71
C PHE A 159 5.20 2.92 23.94
N VAL A 160 5.35 1.88 23.12
CA VAL A 160 4.52 0.69 23.23
C VAL A 160 4.99 -0.14 24.42
N THR A 161 4.04 -0.59 25.25
CA THR A 161 4.32 -1.33 26.49
C THR A 161 3.81 -2.76 26.45
N SER A 162 2.91 -3.08 25.52
CA SER A 162 2.42 -4.43 25.26
C SER A 162 2.02 -4.56 23.80
N ILE A 163 2.26 -5.71 23.19
CA ILE A 163 1.76 -6.07 21.86
C ILE A 163 1.23 -7.50 21.90
N ASN A 164 0.05 -7.72 21.32
CA ASN A 164 -0.61 -9.03 21.22
C ASN A 164 -0.68 -9.78 22.56
N GLY A 165 -0.95 -9.07 23.64
CA GLY A 165 -1.03 -9.60 25.01
C GLY A 165 0.32 -9.79 25.71
N THR A 166 1.44 -9.61 25.02
CA THR A 166 2.79 -9.74 25.61
C THR A 166 3.27 -8.39 26.12
N SER A 167 3.27 -8.23 27.44
CA SER A 167 3.68 -6.98 28.11
C SER A 167 5.18 -6.95 28.38
N GLN A 168 5.73 -5.73 28.38
CA GLN A 168 7.10 -5.49 28.86
C GLN A 168 7.22 -5.81 30.36
N GLY A 169 8.37 -6.31 30.81
CA GLY A 169 8.59 -6.75 32.19
C GLY A 169 9.88 -7.53 32.36
N GLY A 170 10.36 -7.69 33.60
CA GLY A 170 11.57 -8.47 33.89
C GLY A 170 12.86 -7.88 33.28
N GLY A 171 12.90 -6.55 33.06
CA GLY A 171 14.00 -5.86 32.38
C GLY A 171 13.83 -5.72 30.88
N LEU A 172 12.91 -6.48 30.27
CA LEU A 172 12.64 -6.43 28.83
C LEU A 172 11.76 -5.22 28.47
N LYS A 173 11.99 -4.64 27.29
CA LYS A 173 11.25 -3.51 26.72
C LYS A 173 10.90 -3.77 25.26
N TRP A 174 9.77 -3.23 24.82
CA TRP A 174 9.43 -3.19 23.40
C TRP A 174 10.24 -2.10 22.70
N ILE A 175 11.16 -2.51 21.84
CA ILE A 175 12.00 -1.64 21.05
C ILE A 175 11.55 -1.67 19.59
N LEU A 176 11.36 -0.49 19.01
CA LEU A 176 11.02 -0.31 17.61
C LEU A 176 12.29 -0.32 16.75
N PHE A 177 12.27 -1.08 15.66
CA PHE A 177 13.26 -1.05 14.60
C PHE A 177 12.60 -0.61 13.29
N VAL A 178 13.27 0.27 12.55
CA VAL A 178 12.89 0.77 11.22
C VAL A 178 13.93 0.25 10.25
N ASN A 179 13.51 -0.59 9.29
CA ASN A 179 14.40 -1.18 8.29
C ASN A 179 15.65 -1.83 8.92
N GLY A 180 15.46 -2.54 10.05
CA GLY A 180 16.55 -3.21 10.79
C GLY A 180 17.36 -2.32 11.74
N VAL A 181 17.12 -1.01 11.79
CA VAL A 181 17.84 -0.07 12.67
C VAL A 181 16.94 0.36 13.84
N SER A 182 17.45 0.35 15.06
CA SER A 182 16.68 0.78 16.23
C SER A 182 16.25 2.23 16.10
N SER A 183 14.95 2.50 16.32
CA SER A 183 14.37 3.83 16.26
C SER A 183 14.75 4.65 17.48
N THR A 184 15.22 5.88 17.26
CA THR A 184 15.45 6.87 18.33
C THR A 184 14.19 7.68 18.66
N LYS A 185 13.09 7.47 17.92
CA LYS A 185 11.81 8.18 18.08
C LYS A 185 10.71 7.21 18.50
N GLY A 186 9.78 7.68 19.33
CA GLY A 186 8.55 6.96 19.66
C GLY A 186 7.63 6.79 18.45
N SER A 187 6.69 5.86 18.53
CA SER A 187 5.79 5.52 17.40
C SER A 187 4.88 6.70 17.01
N SER A 188 4.57 7.61 17.93
CA SER A 188 3.78 8.82 17.64
C SER A 188 4.55 9.93 16.92
N GLN A 189 5.88 9.82 16.82
CA GLN A 189 6.72 10.80 16.13
C GLN A 189 7.24 10.30 14.77
N LEU A 190 7.29 8.98 14.60
CA LEU A 190 7.75 8.34 13.37
C LEU A 190 6.69 8.44 12.27
N ALA A 191 7.02 9.14 11.18
CA ALA A 191 6.20 9.16 9.97
C ALA A 191 6.41 7.87 9.17
N LEU A 192 5.33 7.30 8.63
CA LEU A 192 5.40 6.15 7.76
C LEU A 192 5.76 6.56 6.33
N ASN A 193 6.71 5.85 5.73
CA ASN A 193 7.09 6.04 4.33
C ASN A 193 6.94 4.74 3.53
N ALA A 194 6.83 4.89 2.21
CA ALA A 194 6.83 3.79 1.25
C ALA A 194 8.01 2.85 1.48
N GLY A 195 7.71 1.54 1.56
CA GLY A 195 8.72 0.49 1.73
C GLY A 195 9.35 0.40 3.10
N ASN A 196 8.88 1.16 4.11
CA ASN A 196 9.35 0.97 5.48
C ASN A 196 8.89 -0.38 6.04
N HIS A 197 9.83 -1.11 6.62
CA HIS A 197 9.62 -2.28 7.42
C HIS A 197 9.78 -1.91 8.89
N MET A 198 8.71 -2.07 9.65
CA MET A 198 8.63 -1.77 11.06
C MET A 198 8.66 -3.05 11.85
N GLU A 199 9.57 -3.18 12.78
CA GLU A 199 9.73 -4.38 13.58
C GLU A 199 9.70 -4.02 15.06
N TRP A 200 8.80 -4.67 15.79
CA TRP A 200 8.79 -4.61 17.24
C TRP A 200 9.53 -5.81 17.80
N ARG A 201 10.49 -5.58 18.70
CA ARG A 201 11.21 -6.64 19.42
C ARG A 201 11.08 -6.43 20.91
N LEU A 202 10.89 -7.51 21.66
CA LEU A 202 10.96 -7.50 23.11
C LEU A 202 12.39 -7.90 23.52
N ILE A 203 13.15 -6.94 24.08
CA ILE A 203 14.58 -7.09 24.39
C ILE A 203 14.88 -6.52 25.77
#